data_AF-A0A7K9CA84-F1
#
_entry.id   AF-A0A7K9CA84-F1
#
_cell.length_a   1.000
_cell.length_b   1.000
_cell.length_c   1.000
_cell.angle_alpha   90.00
_cell.angle_beta   90.00
_cell.angle_gamma   90.00
#
_symmetry.space_group_name_H-M   'P 1'
#
loop_
_entity.id
_entity.type
_entity.pdbx_description
1 polymer ?
#
loop_
_entity_poly.entity_id
_entity_poly.type
_entity_poly.pdbx_seq_one_letter_code
_entity_poly.pdbx_strand_id
1 'polypeptide(L)'
;MPVKNRYNLVDDGCDSRVPLHNEEAFQHGIHFQAKYIGSLDVPRPNSRVEIVAAMRRIRYEFKAKNIKKKKVNIIVSVDGVKVILRKKQKVRLRKEWTWDESKMVVMHDPVYRIFYVSHDSQDLKIFSYIARDGANNSFRCNVFKSKKKSQAMRVVRTVGQAFEVCHKLSLQHALQNADGQADGASDKSAEEQPLEAKQLSWGLCSHTAPDTKAWAVPTCPLVPGMCRPLCCPRLSAVRNHDPNPSLTWSVHSSCPFLCAQDAENYSLYPASSQQLLSPSSPCSSASITPLASQHCLQLLQQQLLQQQQQTQVAVAQVQLLKDQLAAETAARIEAQARVRQLLLTNRDLLQHVSLLVRQLTVLEAR
;
A
#
# COMPACT_ATOMS: atom_id res chain seq x y z
N MET A 1 -8.70 -10.51 -51.47
CA MET A 1 -9.51 -11.21 -50.44
C MET A 1 -8.70 -11.30 -49.16
N PRO A 2 -9.27 -10.96 -47.99
CA PRO A 2 -8.56 -10.26 -46.92
C PRO A 2 -7.75 -11.15 -45.98
N VAL A 3 -6.67 -10.55 -45.47
CA VAL A 3 -5.78 -11.04 -44.41
C VAL A 3 -6.56 -11.13 -43.10
N LYS A 4 -6.88 -12.35 -42.65
CA LYS A 4 -7.47 -12.58 -41.32
C LYS A 4 -6.40 -12.37 -40.25
N ASN A 5 -6.38 -11.18 -39.65
CA ASN A 5 -5.73 -10.96 -38.35
C ASN A 5 -6.38 -11.87 -37.31
N ARG A 6 -5.73 -12.99 -36.98
CA ARG A 6 -6.11 -13.87 -35.87
C ARG A 6 -5.76 -13.22 -34.53
N TYR A 7 -6.47 -12.16 -34.16
CA TYR A 7 -6.78 -11.94 -32.76
C TYR A 7 -7.89 -12.94 -32.42
N ASN A 8 -7.50 -14.19 -32.15
CA ASN A 8 -8.39 -15.16 -31.54
C ASN A 8 -8.74 -14.63 -30.15
N LEU A 9 -9.89 -13.96 -30.11
CA LEU A 9 -10.65 -13.63 -28.92
C LEU A 9 -10.66 -14.90 -28.05
N VAL A 10 -10.05 -14.80 -26.88
CA VAL A 10 -10.02 -15.87 -25.91
C VAL A 10 -11.49 -16.14 -25.57
N ASP A 11 -11.99 -17.32 -25.92
CA ASP A 11 -13.31 -17.80 -25.52
C ASP A 11 -13.31 -17.98 -24.00
N ASP A 12 -13.52 -16.88 -23.29
CA ASP A 12 -13.79 -16.82 -21.86
C ASP A 12 -15.29 -17.02 -21.69
N GLY A 13 -15.76 -18.27 -21.82
CA GLY A 13 -17.16 -18.69 -21.62
C GLY A 13 -17.73 -18.48 -20.21
N CYS A 14 -17.16 -17.56 -19.44
CA CYS A 14 -17.63 -17.14 -18.14
C CYS A 14 -17.37 -15.63 -18.05
N ASP A 15 -18.40 -14.83 -18.31
CA ASP A 15 -18.34 -13.36 -18.30
C ASP A 15 -17.56 -12.89 -17.06
N SER A 16 -16.47 -12.15 -17.29
CA SER A 16 -15.59 -11.62 -16.27
C SER A 16 -16.33 -10.76 -15.26
N ARG A 17 -17.47 -10.18 -15.66
CA ARG A 17 -18.33 -9.29 -14.85
C ARG A 17 -19.18 -10.01 -13.80
N VAL A 18 -19.38 -11.32 -13.92
CA VAL A 18 -20.21 -12.06 -12.96
C VAL A 18 -19.37 -12.47 -11.75
N PRO A 19 -19.78 -12.12 -10.50
CA PRO A 19 -19.14 -12.61 -9.29
C PRO A 19 -19.10 -14.14 -9.28
N LEU A 20 -17.95 -14.71 -8.94
CA LEU A 20 -17.72 -16.17 -9.00
C LEU A 20 -18.05 -16.82 -7.66
N HIS A 21 -17.98 -16.03 -6.59
CA HIS A 21 -18.22 -16.42 -5.22
C HIS A 21 -19.08 -15.36 -4.52
N ASN A 22 -19.97 -15.80 -3.63
CA ASN A 22 -20.71 -14.90 -2.75
C ASN A 22 -19.74 -14.19 -1.79
N GLU A 23 -20.09 -12.98 -1.35
CA GLU A 23 -19.24 -12.17 -0.45
C GLU A 23 -18.92 -12.91 0.86
N GLU A 24 -19.90 -13.62 1.44
CA GLU A 24 -19.72 -14.43 2.68
C GLU A 24 -18.70 -15.58 2.54
N ALA A 25 -18.45 -16.04 1.31
CA ALA A 25 -17.45 -17.08 1.09
C ALA A 25 -16.03 -16.56 1.38
N PHE A 26 -15.79 -15.25 1.23
CA PHE A 26 -14.51 -14.63 1.55
C PHE A 26 -14.27 -14.50 3.06
N GLN A 27 -15.33 -14.56 3.89
CA GLN A 27 -15.23 -14.60 5.35
C GLN A 27 -14.63 -15.94 5.82
N HIS A 28 -15.06 -17.04 5.21
CA HIS A 28 -14.62 -18.39 5.54
C HIS A 28 -13.30 -18.77 4.84
N GLY A 29 -12.99 -18.10 3.72
CA GLY A 29 -11.80 -18.34 2.92
C GLY A 29 -12.02 -19.39 1.84
N ILE A 30 -11.64 -19.07 0.61
CA ILE A 30 -11.81 -19.93 -0.55
C ILE A 30 -10.52 -20.70 -0.80
N HIS A 31 -10.61 -22.03 -0.82
CA HIS A 31 -9.44 -22.91 -0.87
C HIS A 31 -9.11 -23.41 -2.28
N PHE A 32 -7.84 -23.30 -2.67
CA PHE A 32 -7.31 -23.79 -3.94
C PHE A 32 -6.06 -24.65 -3.76
N GLN A 33 -6.03 -25.78 -4.46
CA GLN A 33 -4.87 -26.67 -4.46
C GLN A 33 -3.95 -26.36 -5.63
N ALA A 34 -2.70 -26.00 -5.36
CA ALA A 34 -1.70 -25.70 -6.38
C ALA A 34 -0.33 -26.30 -6.04
N LYS A 35 0.61 -26.20 -6.98
CA LYS A 35 2.02 -26.49 -6.76
C LYS A 35 2.79 -25.18 -6.75
N TYR A 36 3.41 -24.85 -5.62
CA TYR A 36 4.27 -23.69 -5.49
C TYR A 36 5.59 -23.94 -6.24
N ILE A 37 5.92 -23.03 -7.16
CA ILE A 37 7.15 -23.08 -7.96
C ILE A 37 8.27 -22.39 -7.20
N GLY A 38 8.03 -21.16 -6.76
CA GLY A 38 9.01 -20.34 -6.08
C GLY A 38 8.58 -18.87 -6.04
N SER A 39 9.41 -18.07 -5.39
CA SER A 39 9.29 -16.62 -5.31
C SER A 39 10.63 -15.99 -5.64
N LEU A 40 10.57 -14.75 -6.12
CA LEU A 40 11.74 -13.91 -6.31
C LEU A 40 11.33 -12.46 -6.09
N ASP A 41 12.25 -11.68 -5.55
CA ASP A 41 12.11 -10.24 -5.45
C ASP A 41 12.35 -9.63 -6.83
N VAL A 42 11.41 -8.79 -7.24
CA VAL A 42 11.37 -8.16 -8.56
C VAL A 42 11.32 -6.64 -8.38
N PRO A 43 11.86 -5.87 -9.33
CA PRO A 43 11.59 -4.44 -9.36
C PRO A 43 10.10 -4.19 -9.53
N ARG A 44 9.63 -2.99 -9.16
CA ARG A 44 8.24 -2.58 -9.33
C ARG A 44 7.84 -2.76 -10.80
N PRO A 45 6.90 -3.68 -11.11
CA PRO A 45 6.52 -3.93 -12.48
C PRO A 45 5.65 -2.79 -12.99
N ASN A 46 5.99 -2.24 -14.16
CA ASN A 46 5.25 -1.17 -14.81
C ASN A 46 4.37 -1.66 -15.97
N SER A 47 4.63 -2.87 -16.47
CA SER A 47 3.92 -3.43 -17.62
C SER A 47 3.57 -4.91 -17.43
N ARG A 48 2.51 -5.36 -18.12
CA ARG A 48 2.14 -6.79 -18.17
C ARG A 48 3.28 -7.66 -18.72
N VAL A 49 4.10 -7.11 -19.62
CA VAL A 49 5.24 -7.80 -20.23
C VAL A 49 6.30 -8.10 -19.18
N GLU A 50 6.65 -7.15 -18.32
CA GLU A 50 7.58 -7.35 -17.21
C GLU A 50 7.10 -8.42 -16.23
N ILE A 51 5.79 -8.42 -15.93
CA ILE A 51 5.19 -9.42 -15.03
C ILE A 51 5.34 -10.81 -15.63
N VAL A 52 4.97 -11.00 -16.90
CA VAL A 52 5.12 -12.30 -17.57
C VAL A 52 6.59 -12.70 -17.69
N ALA A 53 7.50 -11.76 -17.93
CA ALA A 53 8.94 -12.00 -17.97
C ALA A 53 9.46 -12.49 -16.60
N ALA A 54 9.06 -11.84 -15.51
CA ALA A 54 9.40 -12.25 -14.15
C ALA A 54 8.85 -13.64 -13.81
N MET A 55 7.59 -13.94 -14.15
CA MET A 55 6.99 -15.26 -13.96
C MET A 55 7.80 -16.35 -14.66
N ARG A 56 8.21 -16.11 -15.92
CA ARG A 56 9.00 -17.04 -16.72
C ARG A 56 10.40 -17.21 -16.17
N ARG A 57 11.06 -16.13 -15.75
CA ARG A 57 12.37 -16.16 -15.09
C ARG A 57 12.35 -17.07 -13.87
N ILE A 58 11.41 -16.84 -12.94
CA ILE A 58 11.25 -17.67 -11.73
C ILE A 58 10.99 -19.13 -12.10
N ARG A 59 10.11 -19.38 -13.08
CA ARG A 59 9.81 -20.74 -13.53
C ARG A 59 11.04 -21.47 -14.06
N TYR A 60 11.86 -20.81 -14.88
CA TYR A 60 13.04 -21.42 -15.48
C TYR A 60 14.18 -21.56 -14.49
N GLU A 61 14.40 -20.58 -13.63
CA GLU A 61 15.45 -20.61 -12.61
C GLU A 61 15.26 -21.77 -11.62
N PHE A 62 14.03 -21.95 -11.10
CA PHE A 62 13.73 -23.06 -10.20
C PHE A 62 13.74 -24.41 -10.91
N LYS A 63 13.42 -24.44 -12.21
CA LYS A 63 13.55 -25.65 -13.05
C LYS A 63 15.02 -26.02 -13.24
N ALA A 64 15.89 -25.05 -13.55
CA ALA A 64 17.32 -25.24 -13.74
C ALA A 64 18.03 -25.67 -12.44
N LYS A 65 17.64 -25.09 -11.30
CA LYS A 65 18.11 -25.47 -9.96
C LYS A 65 17.57 -26.83 -9.47
N ASN A 66 16.78 -27.55 -10.28
CA ASN A 66 16.15 -28.83 -9.93
C ASN A 66 15.32 -28.80 -8.63
N ILE A 67 14.77 -27.63 -8.27
CA ILE A 67 13.97 -27.47 -7.07
C ILE A 67 12.57 -28.04 -7.32
N LYS A 68 12.19 -29.06 -6.54
CA LYS A 68 10.88 -29.69 -6.66
C LYS A 68 9.78 -28.76 -6.15
N LYS A 69 8.73 -28.60 -6.96
CA LYS A 69 7.54 -27.80 -6.63
C LYS A 69 6.84 -28.37 -5.39
N LYS A 70 6.52 -27.52 -4.42
CA LYS A 70 5.85 -27.92 -3.18
C LYS A 70 4.33 -27.96 -3.39
N LYS A 71 3.63 -28.99 -2.88
CA LYS A 71 2.15 -29.03 -2.93
C LYS A 71 1.62 -28.10 -1.84
N VAL A 72 0.78 -27.14 -2.22
CA VAL A 72 0.25 -26.11 -1.30
C VAL A 72 -1.26 -26.01 -1.40
N ASN A 73 -1.87 -25.47 -0.34
CA ASN A 73 -3.23 -24.97 -0.30
C ASN A 73 -3.16 -23.45 -0.23
N ILE A 74 -3.84 -22.76 -1.13
CA ILE A 74 -3.94 -21.31 -1.17
C ILE A 74 -5.34 -20.98 -0.65
N ILE A 75 -5.43 -20.08 0.32
CA ILE A 75 -6.67 -19.63 0.93
C ILE A 75 -6.80 -18.15 0.61
N VAL A 76 -7.90 -17.78 -0.04
CA VAL A 76 -8.20 -16.38 -0.39
C VAL A 76 -9.36 -15.93 0.48
N SER A 77 -9.15 -14.94 1.33
CA SER A 77 -10.15 -14.35 2.22
C SER A 77 -10.10 -12.82 2.17
N VAL A 78 -10.97 -12.17 2.94
CA VAL A 78 -10.94 -10.71 3.16
C VAL A 78 -9.68 -10.24 3.89
N ASP A 79 -9.07 -11.10 4.70
CA ASP A 79 -7.81 -10.83 5.41
C ASP A 79 -6.62 -10.83 4.44
N GLY A 80 -6.54 -11.84 3.56
CA GLY A 80 -5.44 -11.94 2.62
C GLY A 80 -5.37 -13.24 1.84
N VAL A 81 -4.20 -13.44 1.23
CA VAL A 81 -3.82 -14.69 0.58
C VAL A 81 -2.87 -15.45 1.50
N LYS A 82 -3.36 -16.56 2.07
CA LYS A 82 -2.58 -17.48 2.92
C LYS A 82 -2.16 -18.70 2.11
N VAL A 83 -0.86 -19.00 2.08
CA VAL A 83 -0.33 -20.18 1.39
C VAL A 83 0.19 -21.17 2.43
N ILE A 84 -0.36 -22.38 2.45
CA ILE A 84 -0.05 -23.40 3.45
C ILE A 84 0.48 -24.66 2.76
N LEU A 85 1.54 -25.27 3.30
CA LEU A 85 2.06 -26.54 2.81
C LEU A 85 1.06 -27.69 3.02
N ARG A 86 0.85 -28.51 1.99
CA ARG A 86 0.05 -29.73 2.13
C ARG A 86 0.94 -30.87 2.62
N LYS A 87 0.67 -31.32 3.85
CA LYS A 87 1.34 -32.47 4.44
C LYS A 87 0.98 -33.75 3.66
N LYS A 88 1.97 -34.63 3.43
CA LYS A 88 1.70 -35.98 2.92
C LYS A 88 1.07 -36.82 4.05
N GLN A 89 0.00 -37.55 3.72
CA GLN A 89 -0.81 -38.35 4.64
C GLN A 89 0.00 -39.32 5.51
N LYS A 90 1.18 -39.77 5.05
CA LYS A 90 2.09 -40.67 5.79
C LYS A 90 2.64 -40.08 7.11
N VAL A 91 2.62 -38.75 7.29
CA VAL A 91 3.06 -38.05 8.53
C VAL A 91 1.84 -37.70 9.43
N ARG A 92 0.61 -38.05 9.02
CA ARG A 92 -0.59 -37.91 9.87
C ARG A 92 -0.81 -39.10 10.79
N LEU A 93 -0.33 -40.30 10.44
CA LEU A 93 -0.64 -41.53 11.18
C LEU A 93 0.29 -41.81 12.38
N ARG A 94 1.38 -41.05 12.56
CA ARG A 94 2.46 -41.43 13.51
C ARG A 94 2.62 -40.51 14.73
N LYS A 95 1.95 -39.36 14.82
CA LYS A 95 2.10 -38.44 15.96
C LYS A 95 0.87 -37.57 16.18
N GLU A 96 0.22 -37.91 17.28
CA GLU A 96 -0.83 -37.23 18.04
C GLU A 96 -0.43 -35.77 18.37
N TRP A 97 -1.41 -34.88 18.19
CA TRP A 97 -1.60 -33.46 18.59
C TRP A 97 -0.41 -32.52 18.87
N THR A 98 -0.19 -31.58 17.94
CA THR A 98 0.02 -30.11 18.11
C THR A 98 0.64 -29.59 16.82
N TRP A 99 -0.15 -29.52 15.74
CA TRP A 99 0.31 -28.89 14.50
C TRP A 99 -0.07 -27.42 14.57
N ASP A 100 0.86 -26.61 15.07
CA ASP A 100 0.74 -25.16 15.03
C ASP A 100 0.61 -24.71 13.57
N GLU A 101 -0.51 -24.06 13.23
CA GLU A 101 -0.79 -23.60 11.87
C GLU A 101 0.38 -22.80 11.30
N SER A 102 0.99 -22.00 12.16
CA SER A 102 2.15 -21.14 11.92
C SER A 102 3.32 -21.89 11.30
N LYS A 103 3.56 -23.15 11.69
CA LYS A 103 4.68 -23.96 11.18
C LYS A 103 4.50 -24.45 9.75
N MET A 104 3.28 -24.40 9.21
CA MET A 104 2.97 -24.85 7.85
C MET A 104 2.64 -23.70 6.90
N VAL A 105 2.47 -22.48 7.42
CA VAL A 105 2.30 -21.27 6.61
C VAL A 105 3.60 -20.97 5.88
N VAL A 106 3.53 -20.92 4.55
CA VAL A 106 4.64 -20.49 3.70
C VAL A 106 4.71 -18.98 3.65
N MET A 107 3.55 -18.34 3.48
CA MET A 107 3.39 -16.90 3.40
C MET A 107 1.94 -16.53 3.69
N HIS A 108 1.77 -15.33 4.25
CA HIS A 108 0.49 -14.69 4.46
C HIS A 108 0.63 -13.23 4.04
N ASP A 109 0.00 -12.87 2.93
CA ASP A 109 0.06 -11.52 2.38
C ASP A 109 -1.36 -10.90 2.46
N PRO A 110 -1.56 -9.83 3.25
CA PRO A 110 -2.86 -9.17 3.34
C PRO A 110 -3.35 -8.63 2.00
N VAL A 111 -4.67 -8.55 1.79
CA VAL A 111 -5.25 -8.13 0.49
C VAL A 111 -4.71 -6.77 0.05
N TYR A 112 -4.62 -5.81 0.95
CA TYR A 112 -4.13 -4.45 0.67
C TYR A 112 -2.65 -4.39 0.25
N ARG A 113 -1.86 -5.45 0.46
CA ARG A 113 -0.45 -5.52 0.01
C ARG A 113 -0.29 -6.21 -1.34
N ILE A 114 -1.31 -6.91 -1.83
CA ILE A 114 -1.24 -7.60 -3.11
C ILE A 114 -1.39 -6.53 -4.21
N PHE A 115 -0.33 -6.34 -4.97
CA PHE A 115 -0.22 -5.32 -6.01
C PHE A 115 -0.85 -5.76 -7.32
N TYR A 116 -0.65 -7.03 -7.68
CA TYR A 116 -1.13 -7.56 -8.96
C TYR A 116 -1.32 -9.06 -8.92
N VAL A 117 -2.29 -9.57 -9.69
CA VAL A 117 -2.53 -11.01 -9.88
C VAL A 117 -2.64 -11.30 -11.37
N SER A 118 -1.96 -12.35 -11.84
CA SER A 118 -1.80 -12.62 -13.28
C SER A 118 -1.61 -14.10 -13.61
N HIS A 119 -1.74 -14.43 -14.90
CA HIS A 119 -1.39 -15.73 -15.48
C HIS A 119 -0.42 -15.56 -16.66
N ASP A 120 0.36 -16.61 -16.98
CA ASP A 120 1.23 -16.63 -18.16
C ASP A 120 0.37 -16.77 -19.42
N SER A 121 0.61 -15.93 -20.43
CA SER A 121 -0.13 -15.96 -21.69
C SER A 121 0.04 -17.26 -22.48
N GLN A 122 1.15 -17.97 -22.27
CA GLN A 122 1.47 -19.21 -22.99
C GLN A 122 1.15 -20.47 -22.18
N ASP A 123 1.27 -20.43 -20.85
CA ASP A 123 0.93 -21.55 -19.96
C ASP A 123 -0.10 -21.08 -18.94
N LEU A 124 -1.38 -21.12 -19.35
CA LEU A 124 -2.53 -20.69 -18.54
C LEU A 124 -2.76 -21.56 -17.28
N LYS A 125 -1.94 -22.60 -17.04
CA LYS A 125 -1.89 -23.32 -15.76
C LYS A 125 -0.97 -22.64 -14.75
N ILE A 126 -0.15 -21.70 -15.18
CA ILE A 126 0.76 -20.92 -14.35
C ILE A 126 0.10 -19.59 -14.03
N PHE A 127 0.04 -19.29 -12.74
CA PHE A 127 -0.45 -18.02 -12.24
C PHE A 127 0.49 -17.52 -11.16
N SER A 128 0.45 -16.22 -10.92
CA SER A 128 1.23 -15.56 -9.90
C SER A 128 0.45 -14.43 -9.27
N TYR A 129 0.88 -14.04 -8.08
CA TYR A 129 0.54 -12.75 -7.51
C TYR A 129 1.82 -12.06 -7.05
N ILE A 130 1.78 -10.74 -7.01
CA ILE A 130 2.87 -9.88 -6.57
C ILE A 130 2.41 -9.18 -5.31
N ALA A 131 3.16 -9.34 -4.22
CA ALA A 131 2.91 -8.65 -2.97
C ALA A 131 4.00 -7.62 -2.72
N ARG A 132 3.61 -6.46 -2.20
CA ARG A 132 4.55 -5.43 -1.72
C ARG A 132 4.94 -5.74 -0.28
N ASP A 133 6.22 -5.80 -0.02
CA ASP A 133 6.75 -5.90 1.33
C ASP A 133 6.81 -4.50 1.98
N GLY A 134 6.34 -4.42 3.22
CA GLY A 134 6.14 -3.14 3.93
C GLY A 134 7.44 -2.51 4.43
N ALA A 135 8.47 -3.31 4.70
CA ALA A 135 9.71 -2.83 5.30
C ALA A 135 10.69 -2.23 4.29
N ASN A 136 10.79 -2.81 3.10
CA ASN A 136 11.80 -2.48 2.09
C ASN A 136 11.20 -1.97 0.77
N ASN A 137 9.86 -1.81 0.70
CA ASN A 137 9.13 -1.48 -0.52
C ASN A 137 9.45 -2.39 -1.73
N SER A 138 9.96 -3.59 -1.46
CA SER A 138 10.28 -4.58 -2.48
C SER A 138 9.01 -5.28 -2.94
N PHE A 139 9.03 -5.76 -4.18
CA PHE A 139 7.92 -6.52 -4.75
C PHE A 139 8.33 -7.99 -4.83
N ARG A 140 7.57 -8.85 -4.17
CA ARG A 140 7.80 -10.29 -4.20
C ARG A 140 6.81 -10.94 -5.15
N CYS A 141 7.32 -11.55 -6.22
CA CYS A 141 6.50 -12.29 -7.18
C CYS A 141 6.43 -13.77 -6.77
N ASN A 142 5.23 -14.27 -6.48
CA ASN A 142 4.98 -15.64 -6.06
C ASN A 142 4.35 -16.44 -7.21
N VAL A 143 4.99 -17.54 -7.64
CA VAL A 143 4.58 -18.28 -8.84
C VAL A 143 4.08 -19.69 -8.51
N PHE A 144 2.94 -20.06 -9.09
CA PHE A 144 2.24 -21.31 -8.83
C PHE A 144 1.86 -22.03 -10.12
N LYS A 145 1.67 -23.35 -10.02
CA LYS A 145 1.14 -24.20 -11.09
C LYS A 145 -0.09 -24.97 -10.63
N SER A 146 -1.22 -24.74 -11.31
CA SER A 146 -2.47 -25.49 -11.13
C SER A 146 -2.47 -26.81 -11.90
N LYS A 147 -3.44 -27.69 -11.57
CA LYS A 147 -3.68 -28.91 -12.35
C LYS A 147 -4.39 -28.62 -13.67
N LYS A 148 -5.42 -27.77 -13.62
CA LYS A 148 -6.27 -27.38 -14.76
C LYS A 148 -6.12 -25.88 -15.04
N LYS A 149 -6.25 -25.47 -16.31
CA LYS A 149 -6.29 -24.05 -16.72
C LYS A 149 -7.44 -23.32 -16.01
N SER A 150 -8.63 -23.93 -16.01
CA SER A 150 -9.82 -23.37 -15.34
C SER A 150 -9.58 -23.10 -13.86
N GLN A 151 -8.82 -23.96 -13.18
CA GLN A 151 -8.46 -23.75 -11.78
C GLN A 151 -7.56 -22.53 -11.59
N ALA A 152 -6.54 -22.33 -12.44
CA ALA A 152 -5.68 -21.14 -12.38
C ALA A 152 -6.47 -19.85 -12.65
N MET A 153 -7.34 -19.86 -13.68
CA MET A 153 -8.20 -18.72 -13.99
C MET A 153 -9.15 -18.41 -12.83
N ARG A 154 -9.76 -19.43 -12.21
CA ARG A 154 -10.61 -19.25 -11.01
C ARG A 154 -9.85 -18.61 -9.87
N VAL A 155 -8.61 -19.01 -9.59
CA VAL A 155 -7.78 -18.38 -8.54
C VAL A 155 -7.59 -16.90 -8.83
N VAL A 156 -7.16 -16.54 -10.05
CA VAL A 156 -6.92 -15.15 -10.45
C VAL A 156 -8.20 -14.31 -10.31
N ARG A 157 -9.34 -14.82 -10.78
CA ARG A 157 -10.64 -14.12 -10.64
C ARG A 157 -11.09 -13.99 -9.18
N THR A 158 -10.85 -15.01 -8.36
CA THR A 158 -11.22 -15.00 -6.93
C THR A 158 -10.40 -13.97 -6.16
N VAL A 159 -9.09 -13.88 -6.43
CA VAL A 159 -8.24 -12.82 -5.84
C VAL A 159 -8.68 -11.44 -6.36
N GLY A 160 -9.04 -11.32 -7.64
CA GLY A 160 -9.66 -10.13 -8.21
C GLY A 160 -10.88 -9.66 -7.44
N GLN A 161 -11.82 -10.57 -7.18
CA GLN A 161 -13.03 -10.32 -6.41
C GLN A 161 -12.74 -9.98 -4.94
N ALA A 162 -11.73 -10.60 -4.34
CA ALA A 162 -11.32 -10.29 -2.97
C ALA A 162 -10.88 -8.82 -2.82
N PHE A 163 -10.25 -8.23 -3.84
CA PHE A 163 -9.93 -6.79 -3.83
C PHE A 163 -11.18 -5.93 -3.76
N GLU A 164 -12.19 -6.24 -4.57
CA GLU A 164 -13.45 -5.49 -4.62
C GLU A 164 -14.21 -5.61 -3.29
N VAL A 165 -14.32 -6.81 -2.73
CA VAL A 165 -14.99 -7.06 -1.45
C VAL A 165 -14.26 -6.37 -0.29
N CYS A 166 -12.93 -6.50 -0.22
CA CYS A 166 -12.12 -5.86 0.82
C CYS A 166 -12.25 -4.32 0.76
N HIS A 167 -12.27 -3.74 -0.45
CA HIS A 167 -12.45 -2.31 -0.64
C HIS A 167 -13.85 -1.84 -0.18
N LYS A 168 -14.90 -2.60 -0.55
CA LYS A 168 -16.29 -2.33 -0.14
C LYS A 168 -16.45 -2.36 1.39
N LEU A 169 -15.88 -3.37 2.06
CA LEU A 169 -15.90 -3.48 3.52
C LEU A 169 -15.14 -2.33 4.20
N SER A 170 -13.99 -1.94 3.64
CA SER A 170 -13.22 -0.79 4.16
C SER A 170 -14.01 0.52 4.11
N LEU A 171 -14.81 0.73 3.06
CA LEU A 171 -15.69 1.90 2.96
C LEU A 171 -16.84 1.87 3.97
N GLN A 172 -17.48 0.71 4.15
CA GLN A 172 -18.58 0.55 5.11
C GLN A 172 -18.11 0.78 6.55
N HIS A 173 -16.94 0.27 6.91
CA HIS A 173 -16.36 0.48 8.24
C HIS A 173 -15.98 1.95 8.47
N ALA A 174 -15.51 2.66 7.43
CA ALA A 174 -15.22 4.09 7.54
C ALA A 174 -16.49 4.94 7.76
N LEU A 175 -17.61 4.56 7.14
CA LEU A 175 -18.90 5.25 7.30
C LEU A 175 -19.55 4.96 8.67
N GLN A 176 -19.56 3.69 9.10
CA GLN A 176 -20.13 3.31 10.40
C GLN A 176 -19.37 3.92 11.60
N ASN A 177 -18.08 4.21 11.44
CA ASN A 177 -17.29 4.90 12.47
C ASN A 177 -17.46 6.42 12.50
N ALA A 178 -18.10 7.02 11.48
CA ALA A 178 -18.39 8.46 11.44
C ALA A 178 -19.73 8.82 12.08
N ASP A 179 -20.68 7.88 12.13
CA ASP A 179 -22.03 8.08 12.69
C ASP A 179 -22.17 7.62 14.16
N GLY A 180 -21.07 7.18 14.80
CA GLY A 180 -21.08 6.57 16.14
C GLY A 180 -20.78 7.49 17.33
N GLN A 181 -20.63 8.80 17.12
CA GLN A 181 -20.35 9.77 18.20
C GLN A 181 -21.44 10.85 18.26
N ALA A 182 -22.64 10.45 18.66
CA ALA A 182 -23.63 11.34 19.26
C ALA A 182 -24.33 10.57 20.39
N ASP A 183 -23.75 10.73 21.57
CA ASP A 183 -24.35 10.75 22.90
C ASP A 183 -25.42 9.72 23.26
N GLY A 184 -24.99 8.79 24.11
CA GLY A 184 -25.87 8.20 25.11
C GLY A 184 -26.34 9.28 26.09
N ALA A 185 -27.61 9.62 26.02
CA ALA A 185 -28.38 10.10 27.16
C ALA A 185 -29.65 9.26 27.25
N SER A 186 -29.69 8.44 28.28
CA SER A 186 -30.91 7.85 28.81
C SER A 186 -31.92 8.96 29.09
N ASP A 187 -33.12 8.86 28.53
CA ASP A 187 -34.31 9.02 29.37
C ASP A 187 -35.51 8.26 28.81
N LYS A 188 -36.10 7.48 29.71
CA LYS A 188 -37.42 6.88 29.55
C LYS A 188 -38.44 7.99 29.72
N SER A 189 -39.44 8.07 28.85
CA SER A 189 -40.83 8.26 29.25
C SER A 189 -41.75 7.90 28.08
N ALA A 190 -42.70 7.04 28.40
CA ALA A 190 -43.78 6.61 27.54
C ALA A 190 -44.83 7.72 27.43
N GLU A 191 -45.34 7.95 26.22
CA GLU A 191 -46.78 8.17 26.02
C GLU A 191 -47.12 7.91 24.54
N GLU A 192 -48.04 6.97 24.31
CA GLU A 192 -48.63 6.68 23.00
C GLU A 192 -49.92 7.51 22.80
N GLN A 193 -50.25 7.69 21.51
CA GLN A 193 -51.59 7.76 20.88
C GLN A 193 -52.00 9.10 20.20
N PRO A 194 -52.87 9.10 19.16
CA PRO A 194 -52.47 8.81 17.76
C PRO A 194 -53.19 9.70 16.70
N LEU A 195 -52.95 9.36 15.41
CA LEU A 195 -53.77 9.62 14.20
C LEU A 195 -53.56 10.94 13.44
N GLU A 196 -53.01 10.84 12.22
CA GLU A 196 -53.87 10.97 11.03
C GLU A 196 -53.24 10.27 9.81
N ALA A 197 -54.07 9.46 9.16
CA ALA A 197 -53.76 8.69 7.97
C ALA A 197 -53.94 9.53 6.71
N LYS A 198 -53.06 9.36 5.71
CA LYS A 198 -53.46 9.51 4.31
C LYS A 198 -52.70 8.53 3.42
N GLN A 199 -53.51 7.66 2.83
CA GLN A 199 -53.21 6.63 1.84
C GLN A 199 -52.61 7.23 0.55
N LEU A 200 -51.91 6.39 -0.21
CA LEU A 200 -52.28 5.91 -1.57
C LEU A 200 -51.05 5.24 -2.20
N SER A 201 -51.03 3.90 -2.27
CA SER A 201 -51.45 3.06 -3.41
C SER A 201 -50.39 2.95 -4.53
N TRP A 202 -49.79 1.77 -4.64
CA TRP A 202 -49.02 1.35 -5.80
C TRP A 202 -49.95 1.12 -7.00
N GLY A 203 -49.60 1.75 -8.12
CA GLY A 203 -50.24 1.56 -9.42
C GLY A 203 -49.17 1.50 -10.51
N LEU A 204 -49.07 0.34 -11.14
CA LEU A 204 -48.25 -0.01 -12.30
C LEU A 204 -48.83 0.64 -13.58
N CYS A 205 -47.99 1.22 -14.46
CA CYS A 205 -48.03 0.99 -15.91
C CYS A 205 -46.92 1.74 -16.67
N SER A 206 -46.61 1.17 -17.83
CA SER A 206 -45.39 1.25 -18.62
C SER A 206 -45.33 2.37 -19.67
N HIS A 207 -44.11 2.60 -20.18
CA HIS A 207 -43.72 3.27 -21.44
C HIS A 207 -43.91 4.81 -21.45
N THR A 208 -43.01 5.69 -21.88
CA THR A 208 -41.87 5.69 -22.82
C THR A 208 -40.83 6.77 -22.43
N ALA A 209 -39.56 6.61 -22.82
CA ALA A 209 -38.54 7.67 -22.88
C ALA A 209 -38.85 8.67 -24.05
N PRO A 210 -38.14 9.82 -24.26
CA PRO A 210 -36.82 10.17 -23.72
C PRO A 210 -36.58 11.66 -23.29
N ASP A 211 -35.38 11.84 -22.72
CA ASP A 211 -34.50 13.02 -22.74
C ASP A 211 -34.63 14.21 -21.77
N THR A 212 -33.48 14.42 -21.10
CA THR A 212 -32.78 15.66 -20.73
C THR A 212 -33.08 16.46 -19.45
N LYS A 213 -31.99 16.56 -18.65
CA LYS A 213 -31.54 17.63 -17.74
C LYS A 213 -32.18 17.74 -16.35
N ALA A 214 -31.40 17.38 -15.32
CA ALA A 214 -30.66 18.31 -14.45
C ALA A 214 -30.31 17.62 -13.12
N TRP A 215 -29.02 17.31 -12.88
CA TRP A 215 -28.57 16.95 -11.53
C TRP A 215 -28.01 18.21 -10.87
N ALA A 216 -28.74 18.69 -9.88
CA ALA A 216 -28.33 19.74 -8.97
C ALA A 216 -27.15 19.27 -8.13
N VAL A 217 -26.08 20.07 -8.12
CA VAL A 217 -24.94 19.90 -7.22
C VAL A 217 -25.40 20.19 -5.79
N PRO A 218 -25.18 19.30 -4.80
CA PRO A 218 -25.34 19.66 -3.41
C PRO A 218 -24.23 20.63 -3.00
N THR A 219 -24.65 21.86 -2.73
CA THR A 219 -23.91 22.92 -2.06
C THR A 219 -23.57 22.48 -0.63
N CYS A 220 -22.30 22.41 -0.26
CA CYS A 220 -21.91 22.30 1.15
C CYS A 220 -22.06 23.69 1.83
N PRO A 221 -22.73 23.77 2.99
CA PRO A 221 -22.83 25.03 3.73
C PRO A 221 -21.50 25.39 4.40
N LEU A 222 -21.09 26.64 4.20
CA LEU A 222 -20.13 27.34 5.06
C LEU A 222 -20.75 27.52 6.45
N VAL A 223 -19.94 27.30 7.50
CA VAL A 223 -20.12 27.96 8.80
C VAL A 223 -18.79 28.62 9.20
N PRO A 224 -18.77 29.85 9.77
CA PRO A 224 -17.59 30.72 9.83
C PRO A 224 -16.96 30.86 11.24
N GLY A 225 -15.71 31.34 11.27
CA GLY A 225 -15.02 31.92 12.43
C GLY A 225 -14.12 30.94 13.19
N MET A 226 -12.92 31.26 13.66
CA MET A 226 -12.13 32.49 13.75
C MET A 226 -10.66 32.07 13.88
N CYS A 227 -9.75 32.72 13.16
CA CYS A 227 -8.47 33.25 13.65
C CYS A 227 -7.61 33.72 12.47
N ARG A 228 -7.37 35.02 12.45
CA ARG A 228 -6.41 35.78 11.64
C ARG A 228 -5.77 36.79 12.63
N PRO A 229 -4.69 37.53 12.30
CA PRO A 229 -3.84 37.49 11.11
C PRO A 229 -2.33 37.64 11.46
N LEU A 230 -1.53 38.01 10.44
CA LEU A 230 -0.14 38.52 10.42
C LEU A 230 0.88 37.48 9.94
N CYS A 231 1.73 37.73 8.93
CA CYS A 231 1.90 38.89 8.04
C CYS A 231 2.68 38.39 6.80
N CYS A 232 2.27 38.80 5.60
CA CYS A 232 3.15 38.74 4.42
C CYS A 232 4.20 39.86 4.52
N PRO A 233 5.31 39.73 3.79
CA PRO A 233 5.67 40.82 2.89
C PRO A 233 5.79 40.37 1.44
N ARG A 234 5.56 41.39 0.61
CA ARG A 234 5.37 41.42 -0.83
C ARG A 234 6.72 41.56 -1.54
N LEU A 235 6.78 41.07 -2.77
CA LEU A 235 7.91 41.17 -3.69
C LEU A 235 8.35 42.62 -3.97
N SER A 236 9.65 42.77 -4.22
CA SER A 236 10.18 43.73 -5.20
C SER A 236 11.35 43.12 -6.00
N ALA A 237 11.32 43.35 -7.31
CA ALA A 237 12.17 42.78 -8.34
C ALA A 237 13.52 43.50 -8.51
N VAL A 238 14.57 42.78 -8.95
CA VAL A 238 15.66 43.28 -9.84
C VAL A 238 16.24 42.12 -10.67
N ARG A 239 16.63 42.44 -11.91
CA ARG A 239 17.17 41.61 -13.02
C ARG A 239 18.67 41.28 -12.88
N ASN A 240 19.04 40.15 -13.49
CA ASN A 240 20.29 39.78 -14.20
C ASN A 240 21.62 39.48 -13.45
N HIS A 241 22.28 38.42 -14.01
CA HIS A 241 23.69 38.00 -14.01
C HIS A 241 24.21 36.90 -13.03
N ASP A 242 24.59 35.75 -13.63
CA ASP A 242 25.61 34.77 -13.18
C ASP A 242 27.04 35.38 -13.26
N PRO A 243 28.18 34.72 -12.82
CA PRO A 243 28.40 33.50 -11.99
C PRO A 243 29.51 33.58 -10.87
N ASN A 244 29.42 32.71 -9.85
CA ASN A 244 30.50 32.00 -9.09
C ASN A 244 31.61 32.77 -8.29
N PRO A 245 32.54 32.10 -7.56
CA PRO A 245 32.49 31.67 -6.15
C PRO A 245 33.48 32.40 -5.22
N SER A 246 33.22 32.44 -3.90
CA SER A 246 34.30 32.42 -2.89
C SER A 246 33.81 32.02 -1.51
N LEU A 247 34.56 31.10 -0.90
CA LEU A 247 34.44 30.62 0.47
C LEU A 247 34.69 31.74 1.49
N THR A 248 33.82 31.87 2.50
CA THR A 248 34.26 32.22 3.86
C THR A 248 33.35 31.53 4.89
N TRP A 249 34.00 30.80 5.80
CA TRP A 249 33.40 30.17 6.96
C TRP A 249 33.21 31.23 8.06
N SER A 250 32.02 31.30 8.65
CA SER A 250 31.84 31.92 9.97
C SER A 250 30.80 31.17 10.78
N VAL A 251 31.31 30.55 11.83
CA VAL A 251 30.63 29.87 12.94
C VAL A 251 29.92 30.91 13.80
N HIS A 252 28.67 30.65 14.17
CA HIS A 252 27.99 31.11 15.40
C HIS A 252 26.82 30.13 15.60
N SER A 253 26.94 29.09 16.43
CA SER A 253 26.83 29.11 17.89
C SER A 253 25.64 29.93 18.39
N SER A 254 24.51 29.25 18.61
CA SER A 254 23.62 29.40 19.79
C SER A 254 22.34 28.59 19.60
N CYS A 255 22.26 27.42 20.24
CA CYS A 255 21.00 26.78 20.61
C CYS A 255 20.72 27.14 22.07
N PRO A 256 19.50 27.55 22.45
CA PRO A 256 19.05 27.46 23.82
C PRO A 256 18.40 26.09 24.07
N PHE A 257 18.91 25.44 25.11
CA PHE A 257 18.29 24.40 25.91
C PHE A 257 16.81 24.68 26.20
N LEU A 258 15.99 23.62 26.17
CA LEU A 258 14.89 23.40 27.12
C LEU A 258 14.64 21.89 27.24
N CYS A 259 14.97 21.36 28.41
CA CYS A 259 14.58 20.04 28.88
C CYS A 259 13.12 20.04 29.34
N ALA A 260 12.43 18.92 29.14
CA ALA A 260 11.40 18.44 30.06
C ALA A 260 11.34 16.91 29.99
N GLN A 261 11.26 16.30 31.17
CA GLN A 261 11.36 14.89 31.51
C GLN A 261 10.00 14.16 31.45
N ASP A 262 10.05 12.87 31.79
CA ASP A 262 8.97 11.95 32.23
C ASP A 262 8.35 11.06 31.13
N ALA A 263 8.16 9.74 31.28
CA ALA A 263 8.45 8.80 32.35
C ALA A 263 8.37 7.34 31.83
N GLU A 264 9.27 6.48 32.33
CA GLU A 264 9.05 5.14 32.91
C GLU A 264 8.27 4.02 32.14
N ASN A 265 9.04 2.97 31.81
CA ASN A 265 8.85 1.57 32.24
C ASN A 265 7.96 0.60 31.42
N TYR A 266 8.59 -0.36 30.72
CA TYR A 266 8.35 -1.81 30.90
C TYR A 266 9.46 -2.64 30.23
N SER A 267 10.15 -3.44 31.05
CA SER A 267 11.22 -4.38 30.68
C SER A 267 10.66 -5.73 30.22
N LEU A 268 11.41 -6.46 29.37
CA LEU A 268 11.52 -7.94 29.36
C LEU A 268 12.64 -8.39 28.38
N TYR A 269 13.74 -8.93 28.92
CA TYR A 269 14.79 -9.71 28.24
C TYR A 269 14.39 -11.20 28.10
N PRO A 270 15.10 -12.04 27.31
CA PRO A 270 16.31 -12.77 27.79
C PRO A 270 17.45 -12.79 26.73
N ALA A 271 18.74 -12.63 27.06
CA ALA A 271 19.70 -13.40 27.87
C ALA A 271 20.46 -14.49 27.08
N SER A 272 21.77 -14.27 26.92
CA SER A 272 22.80 -15.32 26.76
C SER A 272 23.99 -14.96 27.66
N SER A 273 24.29 -15.87 28.60
CA SER A 273 25.41 -15.90 29.56
C SER A 273 26.79 -15.77 28.86
N GLN A 274 27.87 -15.31 29.48
CA GLN A 274 28.60 -16.03 30.55
C GLN A 274 29.52 -15.13 31.40
N GLN A 275 29.55 -15.53 32.66
CA GLN A 275 30.36 -15.19 33.85
C GLN A 275 31.83 -14.80 33.62
N LEU A 276 32.28 -13.80 34.38
CA LEU A 276 33.69 -13.53 34.68
C LEU A 276 33.87 -13.50 36.20
N LEU A 277 34.47 -14.56 36.73
CA LEU A 277 35.01 -14.60 38.09
C LEU A 277 36.46 -14.10 38.05
N SER A 278 36.79 -13.22 38.99
CA SER A 278 38.12 -12.70 39.28
C SER A 278 39.06 -13.80 39.79
N PRO A 279 40.38 -13.55 39.78
CA PRO A 279 41.05 -13.55 41.09
C PRO A 279 41.92 -12.31 41.29
N SER A 280 41.79 -11.75 42.49
CA SER A 280 42.66 -10.72 43.08
C SER A 280 44.03 -11.27 43.43
N SER A 281 45.11 -10.51 43.18
CA SER A 281 46.29 -10.37 44.06
C SER A 281 47.27 -9.31 43.53
N PRO A 282 48.15 -8.73 44.39
CA PRO A 282 48.35 -7.28 44.45
C PRO A 282 49.76 -6.81 44.06
N CYS A 283 49.87 -5.49 43.92
CA CYS A 283 51.08 -4.67 43.95
C CYS A 283 52.10 -4.88 42.82
N SER A 284 52.32 -3.83 42.02
CA SER A 284 53.63 -3.18 41.94
C SER A 284 53.55 -1.88 41.14
N SER A 285 54.12 -0.84 41.73
CA SER A 285 54.59 0.38 41.10
C SER A 285 55.17 0.15 39.71
N ALA A 286 54.58 0.77 38.69
CA ALA A 286 55.21 0.89 37.38
C ALA A 286 55.09 2.34 36.91
N SER A 287 56.27 2.95 36.80
CA SER A 287 56.56 4.16 36.05
C SER A 287 55.64 4.33 34.84
N ILE A 288 55.01 5.51 34.74
CA ILE A 288 54.29 5.93 33.54
C ILE A 288 55.32 6.01 32.41
N THR A 289 55.37 4.97 31.59
CA THR A 289 56.19 4.97 30.38
C THR A 289 55.49 5.86 29.35
N PRO A 290 56.20 6.79 28.70
CA PRO A 290 55.60 7.77 27.77
C PRO A 290 54.86 7.13 26.59
N LEU A 291 55.15 5.86 26.31
CA LEU A 291 54.55 5.06 25.25
C LEU A 291 53.08 4.67 25.55
N ALA A 292 52.75 4.39 26.82
CA ALA A 292 51.40 3.96 27.22
C ALA A 292 50.38 5.12 27.18
N SER A 293 50.80 6.33 27.59
CA SER A 293 50.00 7.55 27.48
C SER A 293 49.76 7.96 26.02
N GLN A 294 50.77 7.76 25.15
CA GLN A 294 50.66 8.08 23.73
C GLN A 294 49.65 7.16 23.02
N HIS A 295 49.65 5.87 23.35
CA HIS A 295 48.68 4.92 22.82
C HIS A 295 47.23 5.24 23.22
N CYS A 296 47.00 5.68 24.47
CA CYS A 296 45.68 6.11 24.93
C CYS A 296 45.14 7.32 24.14
N LEU A 297 45.99 8.33 23.91
CA LEU A 297 45.63 9.50 23.10
C LEU A 297 45.31 9.11 21.64
N GLN A 298 46.07 8.15 21.08
CA GLN A 298 45.84 7.68 19.72
C GLN A 298 44.50 6.95 19.58
N LEU A 299 44.10 6.16 20.58
CA LEU A 299 42.79 5.51 20.61
C LEU A 299 41.64 6.52 20.72
N LEU A 300 41.77 7.53 21.58
CA LEU A 300 40.78 8.61 21.70
C LEU A 300 40.64 9.41 20.39
N GLN A 301 41.76 9.72 19.73
CA GLN A 301 41.74 10.39 18.43
C GLN A 301 41.01 9.56 17.37
N GLN A 302 41.26 8.24 17.35
CA GLN A 302 40.60 7.34 16.42
C GLN A 302 39.09 7.21 16.71
N GLN A 303 38.69 7.19 17.98
CA GLN A 303 37.28 7.21 18.37
C GLN A 303 36.58 8.52 17.96
N LEU A 304 37.23 9.67 18.15
CA LEU A 304 36.69 10.97 17.72
C LEU A 304 36.51 11.03 16.20
N LEU A 305 37.49 10.54 15.44
CA LEU A 305 37.43 10.52 13.98
C LEU A 305 36.30 9.60 13.50
N GLN A 306 36.11 8.46 14.16
CA GLN A 306 34.98 7.57 13.89
C GLN A 306 33.63 8.24 14.19
N GLN A 307 33.48 8.94 15.32
CA GLN A 307 32.26 9.69 15.63
C GLN A 307 31.99 10.82 14.64
N GLN A 308 33.02 11.56 14.22
CA GLN A 308 32.89 12.62 13.23
C GLN A 308 32.37 12.05 11.90
N GLN A 309 32.94 10.93 11.43
CA GLN A 309 32.52 10.31 10.19
C GLN A 309 31.08 9.78 10.27
N GLN A 310 30.70 9.15 11.39
CA GLN A 310 29.30 8.72 11.60
C GLN A 310 28.33 9.90 11.57
N THR A 311 28.69 11.01 12.22
CA THR A 311 27.85 12.23 12.22
C THR A 311 27.74 12.82 10.81
N GLN A 312 28.84 12.87 10.06
CA GLN A 312 28.83 13.39 8.69
C GLN A 312 27.95 12.56 7.76
N VAL A 313 27.98 11.23 7.90
CA VAL A 313 27.09 10.33 7.15
C VAL A 313 25.62 10.56 7.52
N ALA A 314 25.31 10.70 8.81
CA ALA A 314 23.95 10.98 9.26
C ALA A 314 23.42 12.33 8.72
N VAL A 315 24.25 13.37 8.74
CA VAL A 315 23.89 14.70 8.19
C VAL A 315 23.64 14.60 6.68
N ALA A 316 24.49 13.89 5.93
CA ALA A 316 24.29 13.69 4.49
C ALA A 316 22.99 12.93 4.18
N GLN A 317 22.63 11.93 4.99
CA GLN A 317 21.36 11.22 4.85
C GLN A 317 20.16 12.13 5.10
N VAL A 318 20.20 12.96 6.14
CA VAL A 318 19.13 13.92 6.43
C VAL A 318 18.98 14.95 5.29
N GLN A 319 20.10 15.43 4.74
CA GLN A 319 20.05 16.37 3.63
C GLN A 319 19.42 15.74 2.38
N LEU A 320 19.80 14.49 2.05
CA LEU A 320 19.21 13.76 0.94
C LEU A 320 17.69 13.60 1.11
N LEU A 321 17.22 13.27 2.33
CA LEU A 321 15.79 13.13 2.61
C LEU A 321 15.05 14.47 2.49
N LYS A 322 15.67 15.57 2.93
CA LYS A 322 15.11 16.92 2.75
C LYS A 322 14.96 17.27 1.27
N ASP A 323 15.98 17.00 0.47
CA ASP A 323 15.96 17.27 -0.97
C ASP A 323 14.91 16.41 -1.69
N GLN A 324 14.76 15.14 -1.29
CA GLN A 324 13.70 14.26 -1.81
C GLN A 324 12.30 14.78 -1.46
N LEU A 325 12.09 15.25 -0.22
CA LEU A 325 10.81 15.83 0.18
C LEU A 325 10.51 17.13 -0.57
N ALA A 326 11.51 17.98 -0.77
CA ALA A 326 11.37 19.20 -1.58
C ALA A 326 11.01 18.88 -3.04
N ALA A 327 11.65 17.86 -3.63
CA ALA A 327 11.33 17.42 -4.99
C ALA A 327 9.93 16.82 -5.11
N GLU A 328 9.49 16.00 -4.13
CA GLU A 328 8.15 15.43 -4.10
C GLU A 328 7.08 16.52 -3.98
N THR A 329 7.28 17.47 -3.07
CA THR A 329 6.33 18.58 -2.86
C THR A 329 6.22 19.47 -4.10
N ALA A 330 7.33 19.75 -4.79
CA ALA A 330 7.31 20.46 -6.07
C ALA A 330 6.54 19.69 -7.15
N ALA A 331 6.82 18.40 -7.32
CA ALA A 331 6.11 17.54 -8.27
C ALA A 331 4.61 17.45 -7.96
N ARG A 332 4.23 17.42 -6.67
CA ARG A 332 2.84 17.41 -6.22
C ARG A 332 2.13 18.72 -6.57
N ILE A 333 2.77 19.87 -6.36
CA ILE A 333 2.22 21.19 -6.73
C ILE A 333 2.02 21.26 -8.25
N GLU A 334 2.98 20.81 -9.05
CA GLU A 334 2.87 20.80 -10.50
C GLU A 334 1.72 19.90 -10.99
N ALA A 335 1.60 18.69 -10.43
CA ALA A 335 0.50 17.79 -10.75
C ALA A 335 -0.87 18.41 -10.41
N GLN A 336 -1.00 19.07 -9.25
CA GLN A 336 -2.22 19.79 -8.88
C GLN A 336 -2.53 20.94 -9.84
N ALA A 337 -1.52 21.68 -10.30
CA ALA A 337 -1.70 22.74 -11.29
C ALA A 337 -2.22 22.19 -12.63
N ARG A 338 -1.67 21.07 -13.10
CA ARG A 338 -2.14 20.39 -14.33
C ARG A 338 -3.60 19.94 -14.21
N VAL A 339 -3.99 19.36 -13.08
CA VAL A 339 -5.39 18.97 -12.83
C VAL A 339 -6.32 20.18 -12.83
N ARG A 340 -5.95 21.27 -12.14
CA ARG A 340 -6.74 22.51 -12.14
C ARG A 340 -6.92 23.06 -13.56
N GLN A 341 -5.87 23.05 -14.38
CA GLN A 341 -5.95 23.48 -15.77
C GLN A 341 -6.91 22.61 -16.58
N LEU A 342 -6.85 21.29 -16.43
CA LEU A 342 -7.76 20.35 -17.11
C LEU A 342 -9.22 20.55 -16.70
N LEU A 343 -9.47 20.86 -15.42
CA LEU A 343 -10.83 21.15 -14.93
C LEU A 343 -11.38 22.45 -15.53
N LEU A 344 -10.54 23.48 -15.67
CA LEU A 344 -10.93 24.72 -16.34
C LEU A 344 -11.25 24.48 -17.82
N THR A 345 -10.39 23.76 -18.54
CA THR A 345 -10.65 23.45 -19.96
C THR A 345 -11.90 22.60 -20.14
N ASN A 346 -12.15 21.62 -19.27
CA ASN A 346 -13.37 20.81 -19.33
C ASN A 346 -14.62 21.66 -19.07
N ARG A 347 -14.54 22.61 -18.13
CA ARG A 347 -15.63 23.55 -17.86
C ARG A 347 -15.94 24.39 -19.11
N ASP A 348 -14.94 24.93 -19.78
CA ASP A 348 -15.12 25.76 -20.98
C ASP A 348 -15.72 24.95 -22.13
N LEU A 349 -15.23 23.72 -22.36
CA LEU A 349 -15.78 22.80 -23.36
C LEU A 349 -17.25 22.48 -23.10
N LEU A 350 -17.62 22.20 -21.83
CA LEU A 350 -19.01 21.95 -21.46
C LEU A 350 -19.89 23.18 -21.69
N GLN A 351 -19.39 24.39 -21.43
CA GLN A 351 -20.10 25.63 -21.76
C GLN A 351 -20.34 25.75 -23.26
N HIS A 352 -19.32 25.49 -24.09
CA HIS A 352 -19.44 25.52 -25.55
C HIS A 352 -20.45 24.48 -26.06
N VAL A 353 -20.37 23.24 -25.58
CA VAL A 353 -21.33 22.18 -25.92
C VAL A 353 -22.75 22.60 -25.52
N SER A 354 -22.93 23.19 -24.33
CA SER A 354 -24.25 23.65 -23.89
C SER A 354 -24.85 24.74 -24.78
N LEU A 355 -24.00 25.63 -25.32
CA LEU A 355 -24.40 26.70 -26.23
C LEU A 355 -24.79 26.12 -27.60
N LEU A 356 -23.99 25.19 -28.12
CA LEU A 356 -24.30 24.48 -29.38
C LEU A 356 -25.61 23.69 -29.28
N VAL A 357 -25.82 22.97 -28.17
CA VAL A 357 -27.08 22.26 -27.91
C VAL A 357 -28.26 23.22 -27.91
N ARG A 358 -28.14 24.40 -27.28
CA ARG A 358 -29.21 25.42 -27.31
C ARG A 358 -29.50 25.90 -28.74
N GLN A 359 -28.46 26.16 -29.53
CA GLN A 359 -28.63 26.59 -30.92
C GLN A 359 -29.31 25.51 -31.77
N LEU A 360 -28.90 24.24 -31.62
CA LEU A 360 -29.55 23.12 -32.30
C LEU A 360 -31.02 23.00 -31.91
N THR A 361 -31.37 23.09 -30.61
CA THR A 361 -32.78 23.03 -30.19
C THR A 361 -33.63 24.16 -30.75
N VAL A 362 -33.06 25.35 -31.00
CA VAL A 362 -33.76 26.47 -31.64
C VAL A 362 -33.94 26.22 -33.13
N LEU A 363 -32.97 25.58 -33.79
CA LEU A 363 -33.07 25.22 -35.20
C LEU A 363 -34.04 24.06 -35.44
N GLU A 364 -34.10 23.08 -34.54
CA GLU A 364 -35.05 21.97 -34.60
C GLU A 364 -36.50 22.40 -34.34
N ALA A 365 -36.70 23.51 -33.62
CA ALA A 365 -38.01 24.08 -33.33
C ALA A 365 -38.56 24.99 -34.45
N ARG A 366 -37.79 25.23 -35.51
CA ARG A 366 -38.20 25.95 -36.73
C ARG A 366 -38.45 24.95 -37.85
#